data_AF-T1HNT2-F1
#
_entry.id   AF-T1HNT2-F1
#
_cell.length_a   1.000
_cell.length_b   1.000
_cell.length_c   1.000
_cell.angle_alpha   90.00
_cell.angle_beta   90.00
_cell.angle_gamma   90.00
#
_symmetry.space_group_name_H-M   'P 1'
#
loop_
_entity.id
_entity.type
_entity.pdbx_description
1 polymer ?
#
loop_
_entity_poly.entity_id
_entity_poly.type
_entity_poly.pdbx_seq_one_letter_code
_entity_poly.pdbx_strand_id
1 'polypeptide(L)'
;MCQVNDMDLKGITREEAVLLLLSLQDQIQLMVHHRRDEYDHVVSGQRGDSFHIKAHFNYDQPNKGEMSFCKGDIFHVIDTLHNGVVGSWQVYRIGRSNQEVQKGIIPNKARAEELATAQFNASKKESLSSESRGSFFRRRRNSHRRSKSLSK
;
A
#
# COMPACT_ATOMS: atom_id res chain seq x y z
N MET A 1 -7.90 26.62 16.28
CA MET A 1 -6.95 26.10 15.27
C MET A 1 -5.81 25.40 16.01
N CYS A 2 -5.40 24.19 15.65
CA CYS A 2 -4.30 23.50 16.32
C CYS A 2 -3.06 23.58 15.43
N GLN A 3 -1.95 24.09 15.93
CA GLN A 3 -0.72 24.25 15.14
C GLN A 3 0.52 23.81 15.92
N VAL A 4 1.53 23.35 15.18
CA VAL A 4 2.83 22.91 15.72
C VAL A 4 3.92 23.57 14.89
N ASN A 5 4.78 24.39 15.51
CA ASN A 5 5.84 25.14 14.82
C ASN A 5 5.32 25.82 13.53
N ASP A 6 4.21 26.55 13.65
CA ASP A 6 3.48 27.22 12.56
C ASP A 6 2.81 26.32 11.50
N MET A 7 2.94 24.99 11.60
CA MET A 7 2.22 24.05 10.75
C MET A 7 0.79 23.84 11.25
N ASP A 8 -0.21 24.07 10.39
CA ASP A 8 -1.62 23.74 10.67
C ASP A 8 -1.83 22.23 10.63
N LEU A 9 -2.43 21.67 11.69
CA LEU A 9 -2.77 20.24 11.76
C LEU A 9 -4.09 19.89 11.08
N LYS A 10 -4.78 20.88 10.48
CA LYS A 10 -6.04 20.64 9.77
C LYS A 10 -5.84 19.73 8.56
N GLY A 11 -6.61 18.63 8.52
CA GLY A 11 -6.58 17.66 7.43
C GLY A 11 -5.39 16.69 7.48
N ILE A 12 -4.58 16.76 8.53
CA ILE A 12 -3.51 15.79 8.79
C ILE A 12 -4.13 14.55 9.45
N THR A 13 -3.75 13.37 8.98
CA THR A 13 -4.19 12.10 9.57
C THR A 13 -3.54 11.88 10.94
N ARG A 14 -4.12 10.99 11.75
CA ARG A 14 -3.56 10.67 13.07
C ARG A 14 -2.12 10.13 12.98
N GLU A 15 -1.82 9.26 12.02
CA GLU A 15 -0.47 8.74 11.78
C GLU A 15 0.52 9.86 11.43
N GLU A 16 0.16 10.74 10.50
CA GLU A 16 1.01 11.87 10.09
C GLU A 16 1.27 12.84 11.24
N ALA A 17 0.27 13.15 12.06
CA ALA A 17 0.44 13.99 13.24
C ALA A 17 1.41 13.37 14.25
N VAL A 18 1.32 12.05 14.47
CA VAL A 18 2.26 11.32 15.35
C VAL A 18 3.68 11.36 14.77
N LEU A 19 3.85 11.06 13.48
CA LEU A 19 5.16 11.09 12.82
C LEU A 19 5.78 12.49 12.84
N LEU A 20 4.96 13.54 12.61
CA LEU A 20 5.40 14.93 12.71
C LEU A 20 5.94 15.20 14.11
N LEU A 21 5.15 14.93 15.16
CA LEU A 21 5.55 15.19 16.54
C LEU A 21 6.82 14.41 16.95
N LEU A 22 6.98 13.18 16.48
CA LEU A 22 8.19 12.37 16.70
C LEU A 22 9.43 12.92 15.98
N SER A 23 9.24 13.63 14.87
CA SER A 23 10.34 14.21 14.09
C SER A 23 10.88 15.53 14.65
N LEU A 24 10.14 16.18 15.55
CA LEU A 24 10.53 17.47 16.12
C LEU A 24 11.71 17.31 17.08
N GLN A 25 12.65 18.24 17.00
CA GLN A 25 13.82 18.34 17.87
C GLN A 25 13.88 19.73 18.51
N ASP A 26 14.64 19.84 19.60
CA ASP A 26 14.93 21.09 20.31
C ASP A 26 13.70 21.81 20.88
N GLN A 27 13.17 22.81 20.16
CA GLN A 27 12.11 23.70 20.62
C GLN A 27 10.80 23.44 19.89
N ILE A 28 9.75 23.14 20.66
CA ILE A 28 8.41 22.86 20.15
C ILE A 28 7.45 23.96 20.63
N GLN A 29 6.82 24.65 19.70
CA GLN A 29 5.75 25.60 19.96
C GLN A 29 4.41 24.97 19.56
N LEU A 30 3.52 24.83 20.53
CA LEU A 30 2.18 24.30 20.33
C LEU A 30 1.14 25.41 20.52
N MET A 31 0.29 25.61 19.52
CA MET A 31 -0.92 26.42 19.65
C MET A 31 -2.11 25.49 19.72
N VAL A 32 -2.78 25.46 20.87
CA VAL A 32 -3.89 24.55 21.17
C VAL A 32 -5.08 25.32 21.72
N HIS A 33 -6.29 24.79 21.51
CA HIS A 33 -7.50 25.28 22.16
C HIS A 33 -8.12 24.18 22.99
N HIS A 34 -8.44 24.49 24.24
CA HIS A 34 -9.18 23.59 25.10
C HIS A 34 -10.65 23.54 24.65
N ARG A 35 -11.08 22.36 24.18
CA ARG A 35 -12.45 22.11 23.70
C ARG A 35 -12.93 20.73 24.16
N ARG A 36 -13.25 20.64 25.46
CA ARG A 36 -13.58 19.38 26.14
C ARG A 36 -14.82 18.69 25.56
N ASP A 37 -15.92 19.41 25.38
CA ASP A 37 -17.17 18.81 24.90
C ASP A 37 -17.01 18.21 23.48
N GLU A 38 -16.26 18.89 22.61
CA GLU A 38 -15.92 18.37 21.28
C GLU A 38 -15.04 17.13 21.38
N TYR A 39 -14.04 17.12 22.27
CA TYR A 39 -13.18 15.97 22.50
C TYR A 39 -13.96 14.76 23.01
N ASP A 40 -14.83 14.95 24.00
CA ASP A 40 -15.65 13.88 24.58
C ASP A 40 -16.62 13.29 23.51
N HIS A 41 -17.14 14.13 22.61
CA HIS A 41 -17.94 13.69 21.46
C HIS A 41 -17.12 12.85 20.45
N VAL A 42 -15.88 13.24 20.16
CA VAL A 42 -14.99 12.50 19.27
C VAL A 42 -14.62 11.14 19.86
N VAL A 43 -14.27 11.09 21.15
CA VAL A 43 -13.89 9.87 21.88
C VAL A 43 -15.08 8.90 21.97
N SER A 44 -16.26 9.39 22.33
CA SER A 44 -17.47 8.56 22.43
C SER A 44 -17.95 8.06 21.06
N GLY A 45 -17.82 8.87 20.01
CA GLY A 45 -18.20 8.52 18.65
C GLY A 45 -17.19 7.65 17.90
N GLN A 46 -16.02 7.37 18.49
CA GLN A 46 -14.86 6.76 17.81
C GLN A 46 -14.55 7.41 16.45
N ARG A 47 -14.74 8.73 16.36
CA ARG A 47 -14.49 9.48 15.13
C ARG A 47 -12.98 9.70 15.00
N GLY A 48 -12.38 9.02 14.04
CA GLY A 48 -10.95 9.13 13.74
C GLY A 48 -10.73 9.74 12.36
N ASP A 49 -9.79 9.14 11.64
CA ASP A 49 -9.59 9.43 10.22
C ASP A 49 -10.83 9.02 9.42
N SER A 50 -11.10 9.69 8.30
CA SER A 50 -12.19 9.32 7.39
C SER A 50 -11.87 9.80 5.98
N PHE A 51 -11.38 8.88 5.14
CA PHE A 51 -11.07 9.16 3.73
C PHE A 51 -11.07 7.87 2.90
N HIS A 52 -11.17 8.00 1.57
CA HIS A 52 -11.17 6.85 0.67
C HIS A 52 -9.85 6.70 -0.07
N ILE A 53 -9.42 5.45 -0.28
CA ILE A 53 -8.24 5.09 -1.08
C ILE A 53 -8.60 3.99 -2.09
N LYS A 54 -7.81 3.88 -3.16
CA LYS A 54 -7.91 2.79 -4.14
C LYS A 54 -6.57 2.07 -4.26
N ALA A 55 -6.58 0.74 -4.19
CA ALA A 55 -5.37 -0.07 -4.37
C ALA A 55 -4.92 -0.08 -5.84
N HIS A 56 -3.62 0.09 -6.08
CA HIS A 56 -3.02 0.07 -7.42
C HIS A 56 -2.12 -1.16 -7.70
N PHE A 57 -2.04 -2.08 -6.74
CA PHE A 57 -1.30 -3.34 -6.80
C PHE A 57 -2.09 -4.44 -6.06
N ASN A 58 -1.67 -5.70 -6.17
CA ASN A 58 -2.29 -6.82 -5.47
C ASN A 58 -1.55 -7.09 -4.15
N TYR A 59 -2.27 -7.48 -3.10
CA TYR A 59 -1.70 -7.90 -1.83
C TYR A 59 -2.22 -9.28 -1.46
N ASP A 60 -1.58 -10.30 -2.03
CA ASP A 60 -2.06 -11.69 -1.96
C ASP A 60 -1.57 -12.44 -0.72
N GLN A 61 -0.41 -12.06 -0.18
CA GLN A 61 0.22 -12.69 0.99
C GLN A 61 0.29 -11.68 2.15
N PRO A 62 -0.84 -11.44 2.84
CA PRO A 62 -0.88 -10.48 3.92
C PRO A 62 -0.13 -10.95 5.15
N ASN A 63 0.43 -9.99 5.90
CA ASN A 63 0.91 -10.22 7.26
C ASN A 63 -0.25 -10.71 8.16
N LYS A 64 0.10 -11.40 9.25
CA LYS A 64 -0.90 -11.92 10.20
C LYS A 64 -1.83 -10.81 10.69
N GLY A 65 -3.13 -10.98 10.44
CA GLY A 65 -4.18 -10.03 10.85
C GLY A 65 -4.57 -9.01 9.77
N GLU A 66 -3.81 -8.90 8.68
CA GLU A 66 -4.15 -8.04 7.55
C GLU A 66 -5.03 -8.77 6.53
N MET A 67 -5.81 -8.02 5.78
CA MET A 67 -6.64 -8.54 4.71
C MET A 67 -5.91 -8.47 3.37
N SER A 68 -6.07 -9.51 2.55
CA SER A 68 -5.62 -9.49 1.15
C SER A 68 -6.52 -8.58 0.31
N PHE A 69 -5.98 -8.01 -0.77
CA PHE A 69 -6.76 -7.17 -1.68
C PHE A 69 -6.21 -7.21 -3.10
N CYS A 70 -7.05 -6.84 -4.06
CA CYS A 70 -6.68 -6.76 -5.46
C CYS A 70 -6.53 -5.30 -5.92
N LYS A 71 -5.76 -5.10 -6.98
CA LYS A 71 -5.73 -3.83 -7.70
C LYS A 71 -7.14 -3.43 -8.10
N GLY A 72 -7.52 -2.21 -7.75
CA GLY A 72 -8.85 -1.66 -8.01
C GLY A 72 -9.80 -1.69 -6.81
N ASP A 73 -9.49 -2.45 -5.76
CA ASP A 73 -10.27 -2.42 -4.51
C ASP A 73 -10.24 -1.02 -3.90
N ILE A 74 -11.39 -0.57 -3.39
CA ILE A 74 -11.57 0.73 -2.74
C ILE A 74 -11.79 0.49 -1.25
N PHE A 75 -11.17 1.34 -0.43
CA PHE A 75 -11.27 1.27 1.02
C PHE A 75 -11.66 2.63 1.60
N HIS A 76 -12.55 2.64 2.58
CA HIS A 76 -12.74 3.74 3.50
C HIS A 76 -11.82 3.53 4.71
N VAL A 77 -10.84 4.41 4.87
CA VAL A 77 -9.91 4.43 6.00
C VAL A 77 -10.57 5.14 7.17
N ILE A 78 -10.63 4.46 8.31
CA ILE A 78 -11.29 4.95 9.53
C ILE A 78 -10.33 5.16 10.70
N ASP A 79 -9.13 4.60 10.63
CA ASP A 79 -8.07 4.79 11.62
C ASP A 79 -6.71 4.52 10.97
N THR A 80 -5.84 5.52 10.93
CA THR A 80 -4.46 5.39 10.42
C THR A 80 -3.48 4.92 11.48
N LEU A 81 -3.90 4.74 12.73
CA LEU A 81 -3.07 4.34 13.85
C LEU A 81 -3.69 3.13 14.58
N HIS A 82 -3.89 2.03 13.86
CA HIS A 82 -4.53 0.83 14.39
C HIS A 82 -3.79 0.31 15.65
N ASN A 83 -4.52 0.07 16.73
CA ASN A 83 -3.99 -0.27 18.06
C ASN A 83 -2.99 0.76 18.65
N GLY A 84 -3.01 2.00 18.18
CA GLY A 84 -2.15 3.08 18.68
C GLY A 84 -0.71 3.01 18.18
N VAL A 85 -0.41 2.19 17.17
CA VAL A 85 0.94 2.04 16.61
C VAL A 85 0.95 2.36 15.11
N VAL A 86 2.02 3.01 14.65
CA VAL A 86 2.26 3.32 13.23
C VAL A 86 2.48 2.02 12.46
N GLY A 87 1.89 1.92 11.27
CA GLY A 87 2.21 0.84 10.34
C GLY A 87 1.00 0.22 9.67
N SER A 88 -0.14 0.11 10.34
CA SER A 88 -1.32 -0.55 9.79
C SER A 88 -2.56 0.30 9.99
N TRP A 89 -3.43 0.30 8.97
CA TRP A 89 -4.63 1.12 8.93
C TRP A 89 -5.87 0.25 9.04
N GLN A 90 -6.86 0.71 9.82
CA GLN A 90 -8.17 0.08 9.91
C GLN A 90 -9.08 0.63 8.83
N VAL A 91 -9.74 -0.26 8.11
CA VAL A 91 -10.53 0.10 6.92
C VAL A 91 -11.84 -0.66 6.83
N TYR A 92 -12.77 -0.12 6.05
CA TYR A 92 -13.84 -0.86 5.42
C TYR A 92 -13.57 -1.00 3.92
N ARG A 93 -13.66 -2.21 3.38
CA ARG A 93 -13.73 -2.42 1.93
C ARG A 93 -15.06 -1.92 1.40
N ILE A 94 -15.02 -1.18 0.30
CA ILE A 94 -16.21 -0.71 -0.41
C ILE A 94 -16.59 -1.71 -1.49
N GLY A 95 -17.83 -2.20 -1.41
CA GLY A 95 -18.41 -3.12 -2.37
C GLY A 95 -18.96 -2.43 -3.61
N ARG A 96 -19.50 -3.22 -4.55
CA ARG A 96 -20.03 -2.74 -5.83
C ARG A 96 -21.20 -1.75 -5.71
N SER A 97 -21.91 -1.77 -4.57
CA SER A 97 -23.02 -0.86 -4.25
C SER A 97 -22.58 0.42 -3.52
N ASN A 98 -21.27 0.71 -3.46
CA ASN A 98 -20.68 1.78 -2.64
C ASN A 98 -20.98 1.66 -1.13
N GLN A 99 -21.24 0.43 -0.68
CA GLN A 99 -21.46 0.12 0.73
C GLN A 99 -20.21 -0.48 1.34
N GLU A 100 -20.00 -0.21 2.63
CA GLU A 100 -18.97 -0.86 3.44
C GLU A 100 -19.35 -2.34 3.63
N VAL A 101 -18.56 -3.24 3.06
CA VAL A 101 -18.87 -4.68 3.05
C VAL A 101 -18.02 -5.49 4.01
N GLN A 102 -16.81 -5.04 4.32
CA GLN A 102 -15.87 -5.81 5.13
C GLN A 102 -14.94 -4.89 5.91
N LYS A 103 -14.97 -4.98 7.24
CA LYS A 103 -13.97 -4.34 8.10
C LYS A 103 -12.69 -5.16 8.12
N GLY A 104 -11.53 -4.52 8.07
CA GLY A 104 -10.25 -5.19 8.13
C GLY A 104 -9.09 -4.23 8.39
N ILE A 105 -7.88 -4.77 8.26
CA ILE A 105 -6.63 -4.04 8.46
C ILE A 105 -5.79 -4.19 7.19
N ILE A 106 -5.16 -3.11 6.76
CA ILE A 106 -4.23 -3.08 5.62
C ILE A 106 -2.91 -2.44 6.06
N PRO A 107 -1.80 -2.63 5.32
CA PRO A 107 -0.59 -1.84 5.51
C PRO A 107 -0.87 -0.34 5.38
N ASN A 108 -0.12 0.48 6.11
CA ASN A 108 -0.10 1.92 5.91
C ASN A 108 0.47 2.29 4.55
N LYS A 109 0.36 3.57 4.19
CA LYS A 109 0.83 4.10 2.91
C LYS A 109 2.29 3.76 2.60
N ALA A 110 3.21 4.03 3.53
CA ALA A 110 4.63 3.81 3.32
C ALA A 110 4.93 2.34 2.98
N ARG A 111 4.40 1.39 3.76
CA ARG A 111 4.61 -0.03 3.51
C ARG A 111 3.91 -0.50 2.24
N ALA A 112 2.73 0.04 1.92
CA ALA A 112 2.05 -0.26 0.68
C ALA A 112 2.85 0.21 -0.56
N GLU A 113 3.50 1.38 -0.49
CA GLU A 113 4.37 1.91 -1.54
C GLU A 113 5.63 1.04 -1.74
N GLU A 114 6.24 0.58 -0.65
CA GLU A 114 7.37 -0.36 -0.69
C GLU A 114 6.98 -1.69 -1.37
N LEU A 115 5.84 -2.27 -0.97
CA LEU A 115 5.31 -3.51 -1.54
C LEU A 115 4.99 -3.35 -3.03
N ALA A 116 4.33 -2.26 -3.42
CA ALA A 116 4.02 -1.97 -4.81
C ALA A 116 5.29 -1.84 -5.66
N THR A 117 6.31 -1.16 -5.13
CA THR A 117 7.61 -0.99 -5.81
C THR A 117 8.34 -2.33 -5.97
N ALA A 118 8.35 -3.16 -4.93
CA ALA A 118 8.95 -4.49 -4.97
C ALA A 118 8.29 -5.39 -6.05
N GLN A 119 6.96 -5.40 -6.11
CA GLN A 119 6.21 -6.15 -7.12
C GLN A 119 6.48 -5.66 -8.54
N PHE A 120 6.47 -4.33 -8.74
CA PHE A 120 6.79 -3.74 -10.04
C PHE A 120 8.19 -4.15 -10.50
N ASN A 121 9.19 -4.06 -9.63
CA ASN A 121 10.56 -4.45 -9.95
C ASN A 121 10.71 -5.95 -10.24
N ALA A 122 9.98 -6.82 -9.52
CA ALA A 122 9.97 -8.26 -9.77
C ALA A 122 9.39 -8.58 -11.16
N SER A 123 8.26 -7.98 -11.54
CA SER A 123 7.66 -8.18 -12.87
C SER A 123 8.59 -7.75 -14.01
N LYS A 124 9.36 -6.67 -13.81
CA LYS A 124 10.33 -6.17 -14.81
C LYS A 124 11.54 -7.10 -14.96
N LYS A 125 12.01 -7.70 -13.86
CA LYS A 125 13.10 -8.71 -13.91
C LYS A 125 12.65 -9.97 -14.63
N GLU A 126 11.43 -10.42 -14.38
CA GLU A 126 10.87 -11.60 -15.05
C GLU A 126 10.75 -11.37 -16.56
N SER A 127 10.23 -10.21 -16.99
CA SER A 127 10.11 -9.87 -18.41
C SER A 127 11.47 -9.85 -19.12
N LEU A 128 12.49 -9.22 -18.53
CA LEU A 128 13.85 -9.18 -19.09
C LEU A 128 14.50 -10.57 -19.17
N SER A 129 14.25 -11.42 -18.18
CA SER A 129 14.78 -12.79 -18.14
C SER A 129 14.09 -13.74 -19.14
N SER A 130 12.83 -13.45 -19.50
CA SER A 130 12.07 -14.20 -20.50
C SER A 130 12.54 -13.89 -21.93
N GLU A 131 12.91 -12.63 -22.19
CA GLU A 131 13.35 -12.16 -23.51
C GLU A 131 14.73 -12.72 -23.90
N SER A 132 15.62 -12.95 -22.91
CA SER A 132 16.92 -13.60 -23.14
C SER A 132 16.83 -15.10 -23.44
N ARG A 133 15.74 -15.78 -23.06
CA ARG A 133 15.53 -17.22 -23.33
C ARG A 133 14.88 -17.49 -24.69
N GLY A 134 14.25 -16.50 -25.32
CA GLY A 134 13.60 -16.62 -26.64
C GLY A 134 14.56 -16.68 -27.85
N SER A 135 15.85 -16.35 -27.67
CA SER A 135 16.82 -16.24 -28.77
C SER A 135 17.54 -17.56 -29.13
N PHE A 136 17.58 -18.54 -28.22
CA PHE A 136 18.42 -19.74 -28.38
C PHE A 136 17.85 -20.81 -29.31
N PHE A 137 16.55 -20.78 -29.64
CA PHE A 137 15.91 -21.85 -30.44
C PHE A 137 15.86 -21.60 -31.96
N ARG A 138 16.43 -20.50 -32.47
CA ARG A 138 16.47 -20.23 -33.93
C ARG A 138 17.66 -20.84 -34.69
N ARG A 139 18.40 -21.79 -34.11
CA ARG A 139 19.42 -22.57 -34.85
C ARG A 139 19.16 -24.06 -34.77
N ARG A 140 18.14 -24.55 -35.49
CA ARG A 140 18.10 -25.94 -35.97
C ARG A 140 16.99 -26.12 -37.01
N ARG A 141 17.24 -25.65 -38.23
CA ARG A 141 16.56 -26.19 -39.41
C ARG A 141 17.46 -26.18 -40.63
N ASN A 142 18.38 -27.15 -40.68
CA ASN A 142 18.63 -27.84 -41.94
C ASN A 142 19.15 -29.26 -41.65
N SER A 143 18.23 -30.22 -41.62
CA SER A 143 18.56 -31.63 -41.68
C SER A 143 17.71 -32.24 -42.78
N HIS A 144 18.38 -32.70 -43.84
CA HIS A 144 18.14 -33.93 -44.61
C HIS A 144 18.43 -33.75 -46.11
N ARG A 145 19.40 -34.53 -46.61
CA ARG A 145 19.32 -35.48 -47.75
C ARG A 145 20.70 -36.12 -47.91
N ARG A 146 20.90 -37.33 -47.38
CA ARG A 146 20.62 -38.68 -47.92
C ARG A 146 21.86 -39.28 -48.61
N SER A 147 22.24 -40.46 -48.12
CA SER A 147 23.42 -41.27 -48.41
C SER A 147 23.45 -41.88 -49.83
N LYS A 148 24.65 -42.21 -50.33
CA LYS A 148 25.02 -43.54 -50.86
C LYS A 148 26.50 -43.61 -51.26
N SER A 149 27.21 -44.60 -50.73
CA SER A 149 28.54 -45.05 -51.14
C SER A 149 28.42 -46.07 -52.29
N LEU A 150 29.37 -46.04 -53.23
CA LEU A 150 29.66 -47.11 -54.17
C LEU A 150 31.19 -47.28 -54.21
N SER A 151 31.65 -48.42 -53.69
CA SER A 151 33.02 -48.92 -53.80
C SER A 151 33.26 -49.50 -55.20
N LYS A 152 34.54 -49.55 -55.59
CA LYS A 152 35.05 -50.17 -56.81
C LYS A 152 36.06 -51.23 -56.43
#